data_AF-A0A7S2KMR5-F1
#
_entry.id   AF-A0A7S2KMR5-F1
#
_cell.length_a   1.000
_cell.length_b   1.000
_cell.length_c   1.000
_cell.angle_alpha   90.00
_cell.angle_beta   90.00
_cell.angle_gamma   90.00
#
_symmetry.space_group_name_H-M   'P 1'
#
loop_
_entity.id
_entity.type
_entity.pdbx_description
1 polymer ?
#
loop_
_entity_poly.entity_id
_entity_poly.type
_entity_poly.pdbx_seq_one_letter_code
_entity_poly.pdbx_strand_id
1 'polypeptide(L)'
;VCMMYRFLSIARNGTKATHKLLALRNVTNLFGKRRVAIALTPQIEPILDVLEDLASEEDKNLRSTMITLLANLAITLRFGKDVSTEKVRCLSLVNMMLDGNDQPKQKVNLLLTLGTLLYRDEAVKSAAKDLDTETLIGEVSKTYGSQMANLNNIAAELLICCSANKDEKFV
;
A
#
# COMPACT_ATOMS: atom_id res chain seq x y z
N VAL A 1 -10.54 -19.89 1.22
CA VAL A 1 -11.12 -18.93 2.19
C VAL A 1 -10.79 -19.31 3.63
N CYS A 2 -11.23 -20.46 4.16
CA CYS A 2 -10.97 -20.86 5.56
C CYS A 2 -9.48 -20.84 5.99
N MET A 3 -8.56 -21.28 5.11
CA MET A 3 -7.12 -21.24 5.41
C MET A 3 -6.54 -19.82 5.47
N MET A 4 -7.07 -18.86 4.70
CA MET A 4 -6.61 -17.46 4.73
C MET A 4 -6.94 -16.82 6.09
N TYR A 5 -8.16 -17.03 6.59
CA TYR A 5 -8.56 -16.54 7.91
C TYR A 5 -7.71 -17.11 9.04
N ARG A 6 -7.30 -18.37 8.94
CA ARG A 6 -6.37 -18.98 9.91
C ARG A 6 -5.03 -18.23 9.91
N PHE A 7 -4.48 -17.93 8.73
CA PHE A 7 -3.24 -17.15 8.63
C PHE A 7 -3.41 -15.73 9.13
N LEU A 8 -4.50 -15.05 8.80
CA LEU A 8 -4.80 -13.70 9.31
C LEU A 8 -4.91 -13.68 10.84
N SER A 9 -5.58 -14.67 11.42
CA SER A 9 -5.66 -14.81 12.89
C SER A 9 -4.29 -15.03 13.53
N ILE A 10 -3.40 -15.80 12.90
CA ILE A 10 -2.02 -16.01 13.41
C ILE A 10 -1.19 -14.74 13.23
N ALA A 11 -1.36 -14.02 12.12
CA ALA A 11 -0.68 -12.74 11.89
C ALA A 11 -1.06 -11.70 12.95
N ARG A 12 -2.35 -11.60 13.25
CA ARG A 12 -2.90 -10.67 14.26
C ARG A 12 -2.47 -11.03 15.68
N ASN A 13 -2.73 -12.28 16.10
CA ASN A 13 -2.69 -12.68 17.51
C ASN A 13 -1.45 -13.50 17.90
N GLY A 14 -0.56 -13.79 16.94
CA GLY A 14 0.62 -14.62 17.20
C GLY A 14 1.58 -13.95 18.18
N THR A 15 1.98 -14.65 19.24
CA THR A 15 2.91 -14.08 20.25
C THR A 15 4.37 -14.02 19.77
N LYS A 16 4.75 -14.85 18.79
CA LYS A 16 6.10 -14.86 18.22
C LYS A 16 6.13 -14.09 16.91
N ALA A 17 7.05 -13.13 16.80
CA ALA A 17 7.26 -12.32 15.59
C ALA A 17 7.42 -13.18 14.33
N THR A 18 8.17 -14.30 14.41
CA THR A 18 8.34 -15.25 13.30
C THR A 18 7.02 -15.86 12.84
N HIS A 19 6.10 -16.17 13.75
CA HIS A 19 4.79 -16.71 13.37
C HIS A 19 3.95 -15.65 12.67
N LYS A 20 3.94 -14.41 13.19
CA LYS A 20 3.24 -13.29 12.53
C LYS A 20 3.76 -13.09 11.11
N LEU A 21 5.08 -13.02 10.96
CA LEU A 21 5.78 -12.86 9.69
C LEU A 21 5.45 -13.98 8.70
N LEU A 22 5.59 -15.25 9.09
CA LEU A 22 5.35 -16.38 8.19
C LEU A 22 3.87 -16.48 7.80
N ALA A 23 2.96 -16.22 8.73
CA ALA A 23 1.53 -16.19 8.43
C ALA A 23 1.20 -15.08 7.41
N LEU A 24 1.73 -13.87 7.61
CA LEU A 24 1.51 -12.78 6.68
C LEU A 24 2.15 -13.05 5.32
N ARG A 25 3.35 -13.63 5.26
CA ARG A 25 4.00 -14.04 3.98
C ARG A 25 3.16 -15.05 3.21
N ASN A 26 2.50 -15.99 3.90
CA ASN A 26 1.59 -16.92 3.23
C ASN A 26 0.42 -16.18 2.60
N VAL A 27 -0.18 -15.20 3.30
CA VAL A 27 -1.23 -14.34 2.73
C VAL A 27 -0.69 -13.54 1.53
N THR A 28 0.46 -12.87 1.67
CA THR A 28 1.10 -12.13 0.58
C THR A 28 1.30 -12.98 -0.68
N ASN A 29 1.76 -14.22 -0.52
CA ASN A 29 2.01 -15.13 -1.62
C ASN A 29 0.74 -15.57 -2.35
N LEU A 30 -0.42 -15.63 -1.67
CA LEU A 30 -1.70 -15.92 -2.32
C LEU A 30 -2.06 -14.83 -3.34
N PHE A 31 -1.80 -13.56 -3.01
CA PHE A 31 -2.06 -12.43 -3.91
C PHE A 31 -1.03 -12.29 -5.04
N GLY A 32 0.12 -12.99 -4.95
CA GLY A 32 1.06 -13.12 -6.06
C GLY A 32 0.51 -13.93 -7.25
N LYS A 33 -0.63 -14.61 -7.10
CA LYS A 33 -1.31 -15.34 -8.17
C LYS A 33 -2.60 -14.63 -8.56
N ARG A 34 -2.63 -14.01 -9.74
CA ARG A 34 -3.77 -13.18 -10.22
C ARG A 34 -5.15 -13.84 -10.06
N ARG A 35 -5.30 -15.13 -10.40
CA ARG A 35 -6.58 -15.84 -10.27
C ARG A 35 -7.04 -15.96 -8.81
N VAL A 36 -6.09 -16.20 -7.90
CA VAL A 36 -6.37 -16.30 -6.46
C VAL A 36 -6.69 -14.91 -5.91
N ALA A 37 -5.91 -13.88 -6.29
CA ALA A 37 -6.15 -12.51 -5.87
C ALA A 37 -7.58 -12.03 -6.22
N ILE A 38 -8.04 -12.25 -7.47
CA ILE A 38 -9.40 -11.92 -7.90
C ILE A 38 -10.45 -12.68 -7.08
N ALA A 39 -10.23 -13.96 -6.79
CA ALA A 39 -11.15 -14.75 -5.99
C ALA A 39 -11.19 -14.31 -4.51
N LEU A 40 -10.15 -13.64 -4.03
CA LEU A 40 -10.05 -13.12 -2.66
C LEU A 40 -10.45 -11.65 -2.53
N THR A 41 -10.72 -10.93 -3.63
CA THR A 41 -11.18 -9.53 -3.58
C THR A 41 -12.37 -9.30 -2.64
N PRO A 42 -13.42 -10.16 -2.61
CA PRO A 42 -14.53 -10.00 -1.67
C PRO A 42 -14.15 -10.20 -0.18
N GLN A 43 -12.91 -10.58 0.10
CA GLN A 43 -12.39 -10.90 1.43
C GLN A 43 -11.22 -9.97 1.81
N ILE A 44 -11.13 -8.78 1.19
CA ILE A 44 -10.06 -7.81 1.43
C ILE A 44 -10.22 -7.12 2.79
N GLU A 45 -11.45 -6.85 3.24
CA GLU A 45 -11.70 -6.16 4.53
C GLU A 45 -10.95 -6.82 5.71
N PRO A 46 -11.07 -8.14 5.98
CA PRO A 46 -10.31 -8.79 7.05
C PRO A 46 -8.79 -8.68 6.91
N ILE A 47 -8.28 -8.51 5.70
CA ILE A 47 -6.83 -8.34 5.45
C ILE A 47 -6.41 -6.94 5.86
N LEU A 48 -7.19 -5.93 5.50
CA LEU A 48 -6.94 -4.54 5.88
C LEU A 48 -7.02 -4.35 7.40
N ASP A 49 -7.99 -4.98 8.07
CA ASP A 49 -8.10 -4.94 9.53
C ASP A 49 -6.81 -5.45 10.21
N VAL A 50 -6.27 -6.57 9.72
CA VAL A 50 -5.01 -7.14 10.25
C VAL A 50 -3.81 -6.25 9.91
N LEU A 51 -3.78 -5.61 8.75
CA LEU A 51 -2.70 -4.68 8.41
C LEU A 51 -2.72 -3.43 9.29
N GLU A 52 -3.91 -2.91 9.62
CA GLU A 52 -4.09 -1.79 10.55
C GLU A 52 -3.61 -2.15 11.96
N ASP A 53 -3.99 -3.33 12.47
CA ASP A 53 -3.52 -3.79 13.79
C ASP A 53 -1.99 -3.96 13.85
N LEU A 54 -1.36 -4.31 12.73
CA LEU A 54 0.08 -4.53 12.65
C LEU A 54 0.86 -3.27 12.28
N ALA A 55 0.21 -2.15 11.97
CA ALA A 55 0.87 -0.96 11.42
C ALA A 55 1.89 -0.33 12.39
N SER A 56 1.68 -0.48 13.70
CA SER A 56 2.60 -0.01 14.74
C SER A 56 3.80 -0.93 14.98
N GLU A 57 3.83 -2.13 14.41
CA GLU A 57 4.93 -3.07 14.60
C GLU A 57 6.21 -2.59 13.91
N GLU A 58 7.35 -2.65 14.61
CA GLU A 58 8.65 -2.16 14.09
C GLU A 58 9.51 -3.26 13.43
N ASP A 59 9.08 -4.53 13.46
CA ASP A 59 9.84 -5.62 12.85
C ASP A 59 10.02 -5.37 11.35
N LYS A 60 11.28 -5.17 10.93
CA LYS A 60 11.65 -4.84 9.55
C LYS A 60 11.16 -5.86 8.52
N ASN A 61 11.11 -7.14 8.88
CA ASN A 61 10.70 -8.20 7.96
C ASN A 61 9.18 -8.22 7.83
N LEU A 62 8.47 -7.97 8.93
CA LEU A 62 7.02 -7.85 8.96
C LEU A 62 6.59 -6.63 8.14
N ARG A 63 7.19 -5.45 8.40
CA ARG A 63 6.95 -4.22 7.61
C ARG A 63 7.20 -4.46 6.12
N SER A 64 8.34 -5.05 5.75
CA SER A 64 8.62 -5.39 4.33
C SER A 64 7.55 -6.30 3.72
N THR A 65 7.04 -7.26 4.49
CA THR A 65 5.96 -8.16 4.04
C THR A 65 4.62 -7.43 3.91
N MET A 66 4.31 -6.51 4.83
CA MET A 66 3.11 -5.66 4.78
C MET A 66 3.13 -4.75 3.55
N ILE A 67 4.26 -4.08 3.27
CA ILE A 67 4.43 -3.23 2.07
C ILE A 67 4.20 -4.05 0.80
N THR A 68 4.74 -5.27 0.75
CA THR A 68 4.53 -6.17 -0.39
C THR A 68 3.05 -6.57 -0.52
N LEU A 69 2.36 -6.83 0.59
CA LEU A 69 0.93 -7.15 0.56
C LEU A 69 0.10 -5.94 0.12
N LEU A 70 0.38 -4.74 0.62
CA LEU A 70 -0.26 -3.50 0.19
C LEU A 70 -0.09 -3.26 -1.31
N ALA A 71 1.10 -3.47 -1.86
CA ALA A 71 1.34 -3.38 -3.30
C ALA A 71 0.45 -4.37 -4.09
N ASN A 72 0.36 -5.62 -3.63
CA ASN A 72 -0.49 -6.63 -4.26
C ASN A 72 -1.99 -6.29 -4.14
N LEU A 73 -2.42 -5.74 -3.00
CA LEU A 73 -3.79 -5.28 -2.78
C LEU A 73 -4.11 -4.11 -3.70
N ALA A 74 -3.24 -3.11 -3.81
CA ALA A 74 -3.41 -1.97 -4.73
C ALA A 74 -3.61 -2.44 -6.18
N ILE A 75 -2.79 -3.39 -6.65
CA ILE A 75 -2.93 -3.99 -7.99
C ILE A 75 -4.27 -4.71 -8.13
N THR A 76 -4.68 -5.46 -7.11
CA THR A 76 -5.95 -6.23 -7.13
C THR A 76 -7.16 -5.31 -7.15
N LEU A 77 -7.16 -4.30 -6.28
CA LEU A 77 -8.23 -3.30 -6.11
C LEU A 77 -8.35 -2.39 -7.33
N ARG A 78 -7.28 -2.14 -8.08
CA ARG A 78 -7.33 -1.35 -9.32
C ARG A 78 -8.37 -1.86 -10.32
N PHE A 79 -8.60 -3.17 -10.35
CA PHE A 79 -9.57 -3.81 -11.25
C PHE A 79 -10.89 -4.18 -10.57
N GLY A 80 -11.03 -3.91 -9.26
CA GLY A 80 -12.24 -4.16 -8.50
C GLY A 80 -13.33 -3.13 -8.84
N LYS A 81 -14.59 -3.58 -8.86
CA LYS A 81 -15.76 -2.71 -8.88
C LYS A 81 -16.18 -2.41 -7.44
N ASP A 82 -16.61 -1.19 -7.17
CA ASP A 82 -17.17 -0.77 -5.87
C ASP A 82 -16.23 -0.96 -4.67
N VAL A 83 -14.91 -0.81 -4.89
CA VAL A 83 -13.87 -0.99 -3.85
C VAL A 83 -13.19 0.32 -3.42
N SER A 84 -13.89 1.45 -3.54
CA SER A 84 -13.31 2.77 -3.25
C SER A 84 -12.89 2.90 -1.78
N THR A 85 -13.67 2.35 -0.86
CA THR A 85 -13.37 2.36 0.58
C THR A 85 -12.07 1.62 0.88
N GLU A 86 -11.88 0.43 0.33
CA GLU A 86 -10.69 -0.39 0.51
C GLU A 86 -9.45 0.25 -0.11
N LYS A 87 -9.60 0.98 -1.23
CA LYS A 87 -8.51 1.76 -1.81
C LYS A 87 -8.09 2.92 -0.90
N VAL A 88 -9.03 3.63 -0.29
CA VAL A 88 -8.74 4.72 0.66
C VAL A 88 -8.09 4.19 1.95
N ARG A 89 -8.53 3.03 2.45
CA ARG A 89 -7.85 2.33 3.56
C ARG A 89 -6.43 1.92 3.19
N CYS A 90 -6.23 1.35 2.01
CA CYS A 90 -4.88 1.06 1.48
C CYS A 90 -4.02 2.32 1.41
N LEU A 91 -4.56 3.43 0.90
CA LEU A 91 -3.87 4.73 0.81
C LEU A 91 -3.43 5.20 2.20
N SER A 92 -4.33 5.15 3.18
CA SER A 92 -4.05 5.58 4.56
C SER A 92 -2.91 4.77 5.18
N LEU A 93 -2.93 3.44 5.02
CA LEU A 93 -1.84 2.56 5.46
C LEU A 93 -0.53 2.85 4.74
N VAL A 94 -0.57 3.11 3.44
CA VAL A 94 0.63 3.44 2.66
C VAL A 94 1.22 4.78 3.11
N ASN A 95 0.41 5.81 3.36
CA ASN A 95 0.87 7.08 3.94
C ASN A 95 1.54 6.86 5.30
N MET A 96 0.89 6.13 6.21
CA MET A 96 1.43 5.84 7.54
C MET A 96 2.80 5.13 7.45
N MET A 97 2.91 4.13 6.58
CA MET A 97 4.16 3.42 6.36
C MET A 97 5.19 4.26 5.60
N LEU A 98 4.75 5.19 4.76
CA LEU A 98 5.63 6.11 4.04
C LEU A 98 6.17 7.19 4.97
N ASP A 99 5.50 7.55 6.04
CA ASP A 99 6.02 8.44 7.07
C ASP A 99 7.06 7.71 7.94
N GLY A 100 6.64 6.66 8.67
CA GLY A 100 7.47 6.00 9.70
C GLY A 100 8.55 5.01 9.24
N ASN A 101 8.99 5.02 7.97
CA ASN A 101 9.92 4.02 7.42
C ASN A 101 11.21 4.60 6.86
N ASP A 102 12.36 4.34 7.49
CA ASP A 102 13.64 4.93 7.06
C ASP A 102 14.40 4.11 6.00
N GLN A 103 13.81 3.05 5.47
CA GLN A 103 14.48 2.17 4.50
C GLN A 103 14.22 2.67 3.06
N PRO A 104 15.23 3.18 2.33
CA PRO A 104 15.01 3.82 1.03
C PRO A 104 14.38 2.89 -0.01
N LYS A 105 14.79 1.62 -0.04
CA LYS A 105 14.22 0.59 -0.92
C LYS A 105 12.73 0.34 -0.64
N GLN A 106 12.31 0.46 0.62
CA GLN A 106 10.92 0.28 0.99
C GLN A 106 10.08 1.52 0.65
N LYS A 107 10.65 2.73 0.79
CA LYS A 107 10.03 3.98 0.31
C LYS A 107 9.72 3.91 -1.19
N VAL A 108 10.64 3.40 -2.03
CA VAL A 108 10.38 3.19 -3.48
C VAL A 108 9.13 2.33 -3.71
N ASN A 109 9.02 1.18 -3.01
CA ASN A 109 7.87 0.30 -3.16
C ASN A 109 6.57 0.96 -2.68
N LEU A 110 6.63 1.76 -1.62
CA LEU A 110 5.48 2.52 -1.12
C LEU A 110 5.04 3.59 -2.13
N LEU A 111 5.98 4.34 -2.73
CA LEU A 111 5.66 5.32 -3.78
C LEU A 111 5.04 4.65 -5.02
N LEU A 112 5.57 3.50 -5.46
CA LEU A 112 4.96 2.73 -6.55
C LEU A 112 3.54 2.25 -6.20
N THR A 113 3.32 1.89 -4.93
CA THR A 113 2.01 1.49 -4.43
C THR A 113 1.04 2.67 -4.43
N LEU A 114 1.47 3.86 -4.00
CA LEU A 114 0.69 5.10 -4.12
C LEU A 114 0.29 5.38 -5.56
N GLY A 115 1.25 5.34 -6.50
CA GLY A 115 0.95 5.54 -7.92
C GLY A 115 -0.08 4.56 -8.46
N THR A 116 -0.03 3.30 -8.01
CA THR A 116 -1.02 2.28 -8.38
C THR A 116 -2.43 2.62 -7.86
N LEU A 117 -2.53 3.14 -6.63
CA LEU A 117 -3.80 3.53 -6.01
C LEU A 117 -4.40 4.81 -6.64
N LEU A 118 -3.56 5.80 -6.94
CA LEU A 118 -3.96 7.10 -7.49
C LEU A 118 -4.31 7.05 -8.98
N TYR A 119 -3.82 6.04 -9.71
CA TYR A 119 -3.95 5.96 -11.16
C TYR A 119 -5.42 5.91 -11.61
N ARG A 120 -5.88 7.00 -12.24
CA ARG A 120 -7.23 7.16 -12.79
C ARG A 120 -8.35 6.95 -11.76
N ASP A 121 -8.10 7.22 -10.49
CA ASP A 121 -9.09 7.11 -9.42
C ASP A 121 -9.26 8.44 -8.68
N GLU A 122 -10.28 9.20 -9.06
CA GLU A 122 -10.53 10.55 -8.52
C GLU A 122 -10.95 10.54 -7.05
N ALA A 123 -11.63 9.47 -6.60
CA ALA A 123 -12.02 9.35 -5.19
C ALA A 123 -10.77 9.17 -4.32
N VAL A 124 -9.83 8.32 -4.75
CA VAL A 124 -8.56 8.10 -4.04
C VAL A 124 -7.68 9.34 -4.11
N LYS A 125 -7.62 10.05 -5.24
CA LYS A 125 -6.90 11.33 -5.34
C LYS A 125 -7.46 12.40 -4.41
N SER A 126 -8.79 12.49 -4.27
CA SER A 126 -9.41 13.42 -3.32
C SER A 126 -9.01 13.07 -1.89
N ALA A 127 -9.09 11.79 -1.50
CA ALA A 127 -8.67 11.35 -0.18
C ALA A 127 -7.16 11.59 0.06
N ALA A 128 -6.32 11.48 -0.97
CA ALA A 128 -4.88 11.75 -0.86
C ALA A 128 -4.58 13.24 -0.59
N LYS A 129 -5.43 14.15 -1.08
CA LYS A 129 -5.35 15.57 -0.72
C LYS A 129 -5.74 15.78 0.74
N ASP A 130 -6.83 15.15 1.19
CA ASP A 130 -7.30 15.24 2.58
C ASP A 130 -6.30 14.65 3.59
N LEU A 131 -5.46 13.72 3.14
CA LEU A 131 -4.40 13.07 3.93
C LEU A 131 -3.00 13.69 3.76
N ASP A 132 -2.89 14.85 3.10
CA ASP A 132 -1.62 15.55 2.84
C ASP A 132 -0.54 14.67 2.17
N THR A 133 -0.94 13.70 1.33
CA THR A 133 -0.02 12.76 0.67
C THR A 133 1.04 13.49 -0.17
N GLU A 134 0.71 14.64 -0.77
CA GLU A 134 1.66 15.44 -1.55
C GLU A 134 2.85 15.93 -0.72
N THR A 135 2.57 16.46 0.48
CA THR A 135 3.60 16.91 1.42
C THR A 135 4.55 15.77 1.76
N LEU A 136 3.99 14.60 2.07
CA LEU A 136 4.75 13.41 2.41
C LEU A 136 5.65 12.91 1.26
N ILE A 137 5.14 12.92 0.03
CA ILE A 137 5.95 12.59 -1.16
C ILE A 137 7.10 13.59 -1.33
N GLY A 138 6.82 14.88 -1.13
CA GLY A 138 7.84 15.95 -1.20
C GLY A 138 8.96 15.76 -0.18
N GLU A 139 8.62 15.42 1.06
CA GLU A 139 9.58 15.14 2.13
C GLU A 139 10.45 13.92 1.83
N VAL A 140 9.84 12.83 1.33
CA VAL A 140 10.57 11.62 0.93
C VAL A 140 11.53 11.93 -0.22
N SER A 141 11.08 12.70 -1.22
CA SER A 141 11.91 13.13 -2.34
C SER A 141 13.10 13.97 -1.87
N LYS A 142 12.86 14.96 -1.01
CA LYS A 142 13.90 15.81 -0.43
C LYS A 142 14.93 15.02 0.38
N THR A 143 14.48 14.02 1.13
CA THR A 143 15.32 13.24 2.04
C THR A 143 16.19 12.21 1.29
N TYR A 144 15.60 11.49 0.32
CA TYR A 144 16.25 10.34 -0.31
C TYR A 144 16.62 10.56 -1.79
N GLY A 145 16.10 11.62 -2.43
CA GLY A 145 16.21 11.83 -3.87
C GLY A 145 17.65 12.03 -4.37
N SER A 146 18.53 12.62 -3.56
CA SER A 146 19.95 12.77 -3.89
C SER A 146 20.70 11.43 -3.92
N GLN A 147 20.23 10.44 -3.17
CA GLN A 147 20.84 9.11 -3.07
C GLN A 147 20.24 8.12 -4.07
N MET A 148 19.01 8.35 -4.51
CA MET A 148 18.24 7.43 -5.34
C MET A 148 17.49 8.19 -6.45
N ALA A 149 18.11 8.32 -7.62
CA ALA A 149 17.53 9.02 -8.76
C ALA A 149 16.16 8.44 -9.20
N ASN A 150 15.99 7.12 -9.13
CA ASN A 150 14.72 6.48 -9.43
C ASN A 150 13.60 6.88 -8.45
N LEU A 151 13.90 7.02 -7.15
CA LEU A 151 12.95 7.49 -6.15
C LEU A 151 12.50 8.92 -6.46
N ASN A 152 13.47 9.79 -6.77
CA ASN A 152 13.19 11.19 -7.11
C ASN A 152 12.28 11.31 -8.35
N ASN A 153 12.54 10.51 -9.39
CA ASN A 153 11.71 10.50 -10.59
C ASN A 153 10.28 10.03 -10.30
N ILE A 154 10.12 8.94 -9.52
CA ILE A 154 8.79 8.45 -9.13
C ILE A 154 8.05 9.52 -8.31
N ALA A 155 8.72 10.15 -7.33
CA ALA A 155 8.11 11.19 -6.52
C ALA A 155 7.66 12.39 -7.35
N ALA A 156 8.47 12.82 -8.33
CA ALA A 156 8.12 13.91 -9.24
C ALA A 156 6.88 13.57 -10.09
N GLU A 157 6.80 12.38 -10.66
CA GLU A 157 5.62 11.93 -11.41
C GLU A 157 4.36 11.86 -10.53
N LEU A 158 4.50 11.41 -9.28
CA LEU A 158 3.37 11.33 -8.34
C LEU A 158 2.86 12.71 -7.93
N LEU A 159 3.75 13.68 -7.69
CA LEU A 159 3.35 15.06 -7.36
C LEU A 159 2.52 15.67 -8.50
N ILE A 160 2.94 15.46 -9.76
CA ILE A 160 2.14 15.88 -10.93
C ILE A 160 0.77 15.18 -10.93
N CYS A 161 0.73 13.88 -10.63
CA CYS A 161 -0.53 13.11 -10.61
C CYS A 161 -1.50 13.55 -9.51
N CYS A 162 -1.00 13.97 -8.34
CA CYS A 162 -1.81 14.47 -7.24
C CYS A 162 -2.34 15.89 -7.51
N SER A 163 -1.51 16.74 -8.12
CA SER A 163 -1.85 18.14 -8.41
C SER A 163 -2.71 18.32 -9.66
N ALA A 164 -2.78 17.33 -10.56
CA ALA A 164 -3.62 17.37 -11.75
C ALA A 164 -5.12 17.41 -11.40
N ASN A 165 -5.64 18.62 -11.20
CA ASN A 165 -7.07 18.92 -11.35
C ASN A 165 -7.45 18.80 -12.84
N LYS A 166 -8.69 18.40 -13.10
CA LYS A 166 -9.32 18.00 -14.38
C LYS A 166 -9.27 18.99 -15.57
N ASP A 167 -8.36 19.95 -15.64
CA ASP A 167 -8.34 20.95 -16.72
C ASP A 167 -7.39 20.69 -17.89
N GLU A 168 -6.73 19.53 -17.94
CA GLU A 168 -6.09 19.08 -19.18
C GLU A 168 -6.92 17.98 -19.84
N LYS A 169 -7.91 18.47 -20.60
CA LYS A 169 -8.47 17.73 -21.73
C LYS A 169 -7.31 17.29 -22.62
N PHE A 170 -7.02 15.99 -22.62
CA PHE A 170 -6.42 15.38 -23.80
C PHE A 170 -7.44 15.50 -24.93
N VAL A 171 -7.24 16.52 -25.78
CA VAL A 171 -7.81 16.61 -27.13
C VAL A 171 -7.07 15.61 -28.02
#